data_AF-A0AAU9PUP3-F1
#
_entry.id   AF-A0AAU9PUP3-F1
#
_cell.length_a   1.000
_cell.length_b   1.000
_cell.length_c   1.000
_cell.angle_alpha   90.00
_cell.angle_beta   90.00
_cell.angle_gamma   90.00
#
_symmetry.space_group_name_H-M   'P 1'
#
loop_
_entity.id
_entity.type
_entity.pdbx_description
1 polymer ?
#
loop_
_entity_poly.entity_id
_entity_poly.type
_entity_poly.pdbx_seq_one_letter_code
_entity_poly.pdbx_strand_id
1 'polypeptide(L)'
;MAQFQNQELEYMIDDEYYDMTDFEHNNNNNNNNRLQKSCAEDSMDSDFEDDFDQNKSKTDTSAEEARNGKDIQGIPWERLNFTRDKYRETRLKQYKNYENIPHSREHLEKVCKKVDKSQTLYDFQFNTRLVKPTVVHFQLRNLLWATSKHDLYLMQNYSVMHWSSLLKRGKEVINVAMPVLPTLKYPGSFSRSLSRVQVSTMAVRDDLIVAGGFHGELICKYLNKPGVSFATKIADDENAITNSVDISYSSSGSTRVMTANNDALIRVFDAKSFTCTNSFKFPWSVNDTSVSPDGKLLAVLGDSTECLLADAHSGKEIGKMKGHLDYSFASAWHPNGQVVATGNQDTTCRLWDVRNLCKSLMVFKGRMGAIRGIRFSGDGRFMAMAEPADFVHVFDTESGYGSGQEIDVFGEIGGISFSPDSEALFVGISDRTYGSVLEFNRRHRNQYLESMF
;
A
#
# COMPACT_ATOMS: atom_id res chain seq x y z
N MET A 1 3.90 6.44 30.17
CA MET A 1 4.50 5.11 30.40
C MET A 1 3.38 4.13 30.67
N ALA A 2 2.84 3.55 29.60
CA ALA A 2 2.09 2.30 29.68
C ALA A 2 3.04 1.24 29.10
N GLN A 3 3.38 0.23 29.90
CA GLN A 3 4.19 -0.90 29.46
C GLN A 3 3.36 -1.69 28.45
N PHE A 4 3.80 -1.71 27.19
CA PHE A 4 3.36 -2.72 26.23
C PHE A 4 3.88 -4.07 26.70
N GLN A 5 3.01 -4.89 27.30
CA GLN A 5 3.29 -6.31 27.47
C GLN A 5 2.98 -7.00 26.14
N ASN A 6 4.03 -7.24 25.35
CA ASN A 6 4.04 -8.01 24.10
C ASN A 6 3.74 -9.51 24.30
N GLN A 7 2.97 -9.90 25.31
CA GLN A 7 2.63 -11.30 25.59
C GLN A 7 1.34 -11.77 24.89
N GLU A 8 0.62 -10.88 24.19
CA GLU A 8 -0.53 -11.25 23.34
C GLU A 8 -0.17 -11.35 21.84
N LEU A 9 1.13 -11.32 21.48
CA LEU A 9 1.62 -11.58 20.13
C LEU A 9 1.97 -13.06 19.86
N GLU A 10 1.62 -13.96 20.79
CA GLU A 10 1.51 -15.38 20.48
C GLU A 10 0.25 -15.60 19.63
N TYR A 11 0.45 -15.80 18.33
CA TYR A 11 -0.54 -16.30 17.38
C TYR A 11 -1.92 -15.60 17.44
N MET A 12 -2.01 -14.39 16.90
CA MET A 12 -3.26 -13.95 16.25
C MET A 12 -3.20 -14.24 14.74
N ILE A 13 -2.90 -15.50 14.42
CA ILE A 13 -3.72 -16.20 13.43
C ILE A 13 -4.90 -16.68 14.29
N ASP A 14 -5.90 -15.81 14.48
CA ASP A 14 -7.16 -16.31 15.01
C ASP A 14 -7.69 -17.31 13.97
N ASP A 15 -7.71 -18.58 14.36
CA ASP A 15 -8.34 -19.73 13.70
C ASP A 15 -9.88 -19.58 13.58
N GLU A 16 -10.40 -18.34 13.55
CA GLU A 16 -11.79 -17.98 13.26
C GLU A 16 -11.91 -16.98 12.09
N TYR A 17 -10.87 -16.82 11.27
CA TYR A 17 -11.09 -16.46 9.87
C TYR A 17 -11.76 -17.67 9.20
N TYR A 18 -13.00 -17.51 8.73
CA TYR A 18 -13.53 -18.39 7.68
C TYR A 18 -12.71 -18.12 6.41
N ASP A 19 -11.55 -18.76 6.38
CA ASP A 19 -10.61 -18.88 5.30
C ASP A 19 -11.32 -19.55 4.12
N MET A 20 -10.92 -19.20 2.90
CA MET A 20 -11.42 -19.83 1.66
C MET A 20 -10.84 -21.25 1.49
N THR A 21 -10.51 -21.95 2.58
CA THR A 21 -9.75 -23.21 2.60
C THR A 21 -10.60 -24.48 2.73
N ASP A 22 -11.87 -24.39 3.07
CA ASP A 22 -12.64 -25.61 3.39
C ASP A 22 -13.37 -26.23 2.21
N PHE A 23 -12.71 -26.47 1.06
CA PHE A 23 -13.28 -27.34 0.02
C PHE A 23 -12.22 -28.10 -0.81
N GLU A 24 -11.50 -29.02 -0.18
CA GLU A 24 -11.01 -30.21 -0.88
C GLU A 24 -11.21 -31.46 -0.04
N HIS A 25 -12.26 -32.24 -0.35
CA HIS A 25 -12.29 -33.67 -0.08
C HIS A 25 -13.11 -34.40 -1.14
N ASN A 26 -12.41 -35.14 -2.01
CA ASN A 26 -12.49 -36.60 -2.10
C ASN A 26 -12.20 -37.08 -3.53
N ASN A 27 -11.01 -37.65 -3.73
CA ASN A 27 -10.92 -38.93 -4.41
C ASN A 27 -9.66 -39.67 -3.95
N ASN A 28 -9.84 -40.42 -2.86
CA ASN A 28 -9.03 -41.59 -2.58
C ASN A 28 -9.37 -42.65 -3.64
N ASN A 29 -8.37 -43.08 -4.41
CA ASN A 29 -8.26 -44.49 -4.75
C ASN A 29 -6.79 -44.90 -4.74
N ASN A 30 -6.46 -45.66 -3.70
CA ASN A 30 -5.28 -46.50 -3.63
C ASN A 30 -5.24 -47.45 -4.84
N ASN A 31 -4.08 -47.58 -5.47
CA ASN A 31 -3.51 -48.90 -5.73
C ASN A 31 -2.00 -48.79 -5.98
N ASN A 32 -1.25 -49.41 -5.06
CA ASN A 32 0.14 -49.80 -5.25
C ASN A 32 0.22 -50.84 -6.39
N ASN A 33 1.17 -50.67 -7.31
CA ASN A 33 2.09 -51.76 -7.64
C ASN A 33 3.33 -51.28 -8.40
N ARG A 34 4.45 -51.84 -7.98
CA ARG A 34 5.83 -51.67 -8.45
C ARG A 34 6.08 -52.60 -9.66
N LEU A 35 6.88 -52.13 -10.62
CA LEU A 35 7.96 -52.80 -11.38
C LEU A 35 7.91 -52.67 -12.92
N GLN A 36 9.12 -52.38 -13.42
CA GLN A 36 9.77 -52.81 -14.67
C GLN A 36 9.74 -51.95 -15.94
N LYS A 37 10.95 -51.48 -16.25
CA LYS A 37 11.53 -51.17 -17.58
C LYS A 37 11.09 -52.15 -18.68
N SER A 38 10.79 -51.62 -19.86
CA SER A 38 11.41 -52.05 -21.13
C SER A 38 11.18 -51.01 -22.24
N CYS A 39 12.09 -50.98 -23.20
CA CYS A 39 12.16 -50.06 -24.34
C CYS A 39 11.55 -50.71 -25.61
N ALA A 40 11.07 -49.88 -26.55
CA ALA A 40 11.00 -50.06 -28.03
C ALA A 40 9.76 -49.29 -28.56
N GLU A 41 9.94 -48.18 -29.27
CA GLU A 41 10.05 -48.01 -30.75
C GLU A 41 8.70 -47.70 -31.44
N ASP A 42 8.69 -46.52 -32.06
CA ASP A 42 8.05 -46.04 -33.30
C ASP A 42 6.55 -46.23 -33.59
N SER A 43 5.86 -45.10 -33.81
CA SER A 43 5.21 -44.82 -35.11
C SER A 43 4.78 -43.34 -35.23
N MET A 44 4.91 -42.84 -36.46
CA MET A 44 4.81 -41.45 -36.91
C MET A 44 3.36 -40.95 -37.13
N ASP A 45 3.30 -39.62 -37.30
CA ASP A 45 2.31 -38.79 -38.01
C ASP A 45 1.03 -38.36 -37.27
N SER A 46 0.92 -37.08 -36.92
CA SER A 46 0.41 -36.05 -37.86
C SER A 46 0.17 -34.70 -37.17
N ASP A 47 0.50 -33.66 -37.94
CA ASP A 47 0.27 -32.22 -37.80
C ASP A 47 -0.91 -31.78 -36.93
N PHE A 48 -0.71 -30.79 -36.04
CA PHE A 48 -1.60 -29.64 -35.87
C PHE A 48 -0.92 -28.55 -34.98
N GLU A 49 -0.59 -27.43 -35.63
CA GLU A 49 -0.67 -26.02 -35.22
C GLU A 49 -0.16 -25.55 -33.83
N ASP A 50 0.80 -24.60 -33.91
CA ASP A 50 1.00 -23.43 -33.03
C ASP A 50 0.86 -23.61 -31.51
N ASP A 51 1.92 -24.15 -30.91
CA ASP A 51 2.14 -24.09 -29.46
C ASP A 51 2.76 -22.74 -29.02
N PHE A 52 2.16 -21.63 -29.47
CA PHE A 52 2.57 -20.25 -29.15
C PHE A 52 1.74 -19.60 -28.02
N ASP A 53 1.13 -20.39 -27.12
CA ASP A 53 0.39 -19.86 -25.95
C ASP A 53 0.75 -20.54 -24.62
N GLN A 54 1.98 -21.04 -24.49
CA GLN A 54 2.53 -21.53 -23.21
C GLN A 54 3.08 -20.38 -22.36
N ASN A 55 2.22 -19.52 -21.81
CA ASN A 55 2.45 -18.80 -20.53
C ASN A 55 1.32 -17.84 -20.10
N LYS A 56 0.07 -17.96 -20.58
CA LYS A 56 -1.03 -17.38 -19.81
C LYS A 56 -1.15 -18.17 -18.50
N SER A 57 -0.62 -17.59 -17.42
CA SER A 57 -0.96 -18.01 -16.07
C SER A 57 -2.50 -18.12 -16.03
N LYS A 58 -3.04 -19.34 -15.92
CA LYS A 58 -4.50 -19.59 -15.91
C LYS A 58 -5.24 -18.79 -14.81
N THR A 59 -4.47 -18.15 -13.94
CA THR A 59 -4.89 -17.38 -12.79
C THR A 59 -5.05 -15.88 -13.07
N ASP A 60 -4.43 -15.31 -14.09
CA ASP A 60 -4.53 -13.86 -14.35
C ASP A 60 -5.90 -13.50 -14.97
N THR A 61 -6.29 -12.22 -14.88
CA THR A 61 -7.52 -11.71 -15.50
C THR A 61 -7.20 -10.48 -16.35
N SER A 62 -7.53 -10.55 -17.63
CA SER A 62 -7.45 -9.42 -18.56
C SER A 62 -8.70 -8.55 -18.51
N ALA A 63 -8.59 -7.29 -18.97
CA ALA A 63 -9.76 -6.42 -19.13
C ALA A 63 -10.82 -6.99 -20.08
N GLU A 64 -10.44 -7.78 -21.10
CA GLU A 64 -11.38 -8.42 -22.01
C GLU A 64 -12.20 -9.49 -21.31
N GLU A 65 -11.54 -10.40 -20.58
CA GLU A 65 -12.24 -11.41 -19.78
C GLU A 65 -13.15 -10.77 -18.73
N ALA A 66 -12.70 -9.69 -18.08
CA ALA A 66 -13.50 -8.98 -17.10
C ALA A 66 -14.76 -8.35 -17.72
N ARG A 67 -14.63 -7.74 -18.91
CA ARG A 67 -15.80 -7.24 -19.67
C ARG A 67 -16.75 -8.37 -20.09
N ASN A 68 -16.23 -9.57 -20.29
CA ASN A 68 -17.02 -10.77 -20.59
C ASN A 68 -17.60 -11.45 -19.33
N GLY A 69 -17.50 -10.81 -18.16
CA GLY A 69 -18.14 -11.26 -16.92
C GLY A 69 -17.24 -12.06 -15.96
N LYS A 70 -15.95 -12.25 -16.29
CA LYS A 70 -14.99 -12.82 -15.33
C LYS A 70 -14.75 -11.82 -14.19
N ASP A 71 -14.66 -12.30 -12.95
CA ASP A 71 -14.30 -11.46 -11.82
C ASP A 71 -12.89 -10.86 -12.01
N ILE A 72 -12.70 -9.58 -11.66
CA ILE A 72 -11.43 -8.86 -11.88
C ILE A 72 -10.27 -9.48 -11.09
N GLN A 73 -10.51 -10.12 -9.94
CA GLN A 73 -9.51 -10.86 -9.18
C GLN A 73 -9.40 -12.33 -9.64
N GLY A 74 -10.28 -12.77 -10.54
CA GLY A 74 -10.36 -14.14 -11.02
C GLY A 74 -10.93 -15.10 -9.99
N ILE A 75 -11.78 -14.61 -9.08
CA ILE A 75 -12.51 -15.44 -8.12
C ILE A 75 -13.63 -16.18 -8.87
N PRO A 76 -13.66 -17.52 -8.87
CA PRO A 76 -14.64 -18.30 -9.61
C PRO A 76 -15.93 -18.44 -8.80
N TRP A 77 -16.69 -17.35 -8.68
CA TRP A 77 -17.94 -17.30 -7.90
C TRP A 77 -18.96 -18.37 -8.32
N GLU A 78 -18.95 -18.77 -9.58
CA GLU A 78 -19.78 -19.84 -10.14
C GLU A 78 -19.47 -21.23 -9.58
N ARG A 79 -18.28 -21.42 -8.99
CA ARG A 79 -17.86 -22.67 -8.33
C ARG A 79 -18.05 -22.63 -6.81
N LEU A 80 -18.48 -21.50 -6.26
CA LEU A 80 -18.67 -21.29 -4.82
C LEU A 80 -20.14 -21.42 -4.43
N ASN A 81 -20.40 -21.74 -3.17
CA ASN A 81 -21.76 -21.89 -2.61
C ASN A 81 -22.49 -20.56 -2.38
N PHE A 82 -21.90 -19.44 -2.77
CA PHE A 82 -22.45 -18.10 -2.59
C PHE A 82 -22.07 -17.21 -3.76
N THR A 83 -22.95 -16.26 -4.09
CA THR A 83 -22.66 -15.23 -5.07
C THR A 83 -21.72 -14.17 -4.48
N ARG A 84 -21.05 -13.41 -5.36
CA ARG A 84 -20.23 -12.26 -4.99
C ARG A 84 -20.97 -11.29 -4.07
N ASP A 85 -22.22 -10.95 -4.40
CA ASP A 85 -23.04 -10.00 -3.64
C ASP A 85 -23.40 -10.53 -2.26
N LYS A 86 -23.79 -11.81 -2.16
CA LYS A 86 -24.10 -12.44 -0.87
C LYS A 86 -22.86 -12.48 0.02
N TYR A 87 -21.69 -12.76 -0.55
CA TYR A 87 -20.43 -12.73 0.19
C TYR A 87 -20.09 -11.31 0.65
N ARG A 88 -20.23 -10.30 -0.21
CA ARG A 88 -20.05 -8.87 0.14
C ARG A 88 -20.98 -8.42 1.27
N GLU A 89 -22.25 -8.80 1.24
CA GLU A 89 -23.20 -8.48 2.32
C GLU A 89 -22.76 -9.10 3.66
N THR A 90 -22.38 -10.38 3.65
CA THR A 90 -21.87 -11.06 4.83
C THR A 90 -20.60 -10.38 5.34
N ARG A 91 -19.69 -10.05 4.43
CA ARG A 91 -18.43 -9.37 4.73
C ARG A 91 -18.65 -8.04 5.44
N LEU A 92 -19.58 -7.21 4.94
CA LEU A 92 -19.94 -5.92 5.58
C LEU A 92 -20.59 -6.08 6.96
N LYS A 93 -21.35 -7.16 7.18
CA LYS A 93 -22.00 -7.44 8.48
C LYS A 93 -21.01 -7.98 9.53
N GLN A 94 -20.03 -8.75 9.10
CA GLN A 94 -19.10 -9.45 9.99
C GLN A 94 -17.83 -8.65 10.28
N TYR A 95 -17.46 -7.70 9.41
CA TYR A 95 -16.24 -6.93 9.60
C TYR A 95 -16.29 -6.09 10.88
N LYS A 96 -15.37 -6.38 11.81
CA LYS A 96 -15.20 -5.63 13.05
C LYS A 96 -14.04 -4.66 12.91
N ASN A 97 -14.33 -3.38 13.16
CA ASN A 97 -13.28 -2.38 13.21
C ASN A 97 -12.54 -2.46 14.54
N TYR A 98 -11.22 -2.42 14.47
CA TYR A 98 -10.39 -2.06 15.60
C TYR A 98 -10.62 -0.57 15.94
N GLU A 99 -10.60 -0.19 17.21
CA GLU A 99 -10.72 1.19 17.67
C GLU A 99 -9.77 1.37 18.84
N ASN A 100 -8.87 2.36 18.79
CA ASN A 100 -8.06 2.70 19.97
C ASN A 100 -8.89 3.54 20.93
N ILE A 101 -9.79 4.37 20.39
CA ILE A 101 -10.66 5.24 21.15
C ILE A 101 -12.10 4.98 20.70
N PRO A 102 -12.92 4.31 21.54
CA PRO A 102 -14.32 4.05 21.23
C PRO A 102 -15.09 5.36 21.00
N HIS A 103 -15.84 5.45 19.90
CA HIS A 103 -16.63 6.64 19.57
C HIS A 103 -17.90 6.32 18.78
N SER A 104 -18.93 7.15 18.93
CA SER A 104 -20.16 7.02 18.15
C SER A 104 -19.98 7.54 16.72
N ARG A 105 -20.47 6.76 15.75
CA ARG A 105 -20.40 7.07 14.32
C ARG A 105 -21.67 7.73 13.77
N GLU A 106 -22.70 7.92 14.60
CA GLU A 106 -24.02 8.43 14.18
C GLU A 106 -23.96 9.82 13.53
N HIS A 107 -22.98 10.63 13.93
CA HIS A 107 -22.83 12.00 13.44
C HIS A 107 -21.99 12.08 12.15
N LEU A 108 -21.27 11.02 11.78
CA LEU A 108 -20.38 11.04 10.61
C LEU A 108 -21.17 11.29 9.33
N GLU A 109 -22.37 10.72 9.18
CA GLU A 109 -23.19 10.91 7.98
C GLU A 109 -23.62 12.36 7.74
N LYS A 110 -23.72 13.17 8.81
CA LYS A 110 -24.10 14.58 8.72
C LYS A 110 -22.92 15.47 8.29
N VAL A 111 -21.70 15.07 8.62
CA VAL A 111 -20.48 15.85 8.36
C VAL A 111 -19.78 15.40 7.07
N CYS A 112 -19.95 14.14 6.67
CA CYS A 112 -19.27 13.59 5.51
C CYS A 112 -19.80 14.16 4.19
N LYS A 113 -18.87 14.44 3.30
CA LYS A 113 -19.13 14.85 1.92
C LYS A 113 -19.88 13.73 1.21
N LYS A 114 -21.02 14.07 0.61
CA LYS A 114 -21.71 13.20 -0.34
C LYS A 114 -20.92 13.21 -1.66
N VAL A 115 -20.57 12.02 -2.12
CA VAL A 115 -19.82 11.80 -3.36
C VAL A 115 -20.68 10.98 -4.29
N ASP A 116 -20.83 11.44 -5.53
CA ASP A 116 -21.42 10.68 -6.61
C ASP A 116 -20.42 9.64 -7.11
N LYS A 117 -20.75 8.37 -6.84
CA LYS A 117 -19.93 7.19 -7.18
C LYS A 117 -20.23 6.59 -8.55
N SER A 118 -21.08 7.24 -9.37
CA SER A 118 -21.49 6.73 -10.68
C SER A 118 -20.41 6.82 -11.75
N GLN A 119 -19.34 7.58 -11.50
CA GLN A 119 -18.32 7.86 -12.49
C GLN A 119 -17.16 6.87 -12.40
N THR A 120 -16.82 6.25 -13.54
CA THR A 120 -15.56 5.52 -13.69
C THR A 120 -14.45 6.52 -14.05
N LEU A 121 -13.46 6.64 -13.18
CA LEU A 121 -12.29 7.51 -13.35
C LEU A 121 -11.07 6.72 -13.85
N TYR A 122 -10.96 5.46 -13.41
CA TYR A 122 -9.95 4.50 -13.81
C TYR A 122 -10.61 3.18 -14.22
N ASP A 123 -10.34 2.73 -15.43
CA ASP A 123 -10.86 1.47 -15.99
C ASP A 123 -9.93 0.30 -15.62
N PHE A 124 -10.50 -0.83 -15.22
CA PHE A 124 -9.72 -2.04 -14.97
C PHE A 124 -8.98 -2.48 -16.23
N GLN A 125 -7.67 -2.70 -16.10
CA GLN A 125 -6.80 -3.09 -17.20
C GLN A 125 -6.34 -4.54 -17.08
N PHE A 126 -5.85 -4.94 -15.91
CA PHE A 126 -5.22 -6.23 -15.74
C PHE A 126 -5.12 -6.63 -14.26
N ASN A 127 -5.17 -7.93 -14.00
CA ASN A 127 -4.88 -8.52 -12.71
C ASN A 127 -3.83 -9.61 -12.88
N THR A 128 -2.80 -9.61 -12.03
CA THR A 128 -1.82 -10.70 -11.99
C THR A 128 -1.69 -11.33 -10.62
N ARG A 129 -1.66 -12.67 -10.61
CA ARG A 129 -1.39 -13.49 -9.41
C ARG A 129 0.07 -13.95 -9.32
N LEU A 130 0.92 -13.54 -10.26
CA LEU A 130 2.35 -13.84 -10.26
C LEU A 130 3.12 -13.09 -9.16
N VAL A 131 2.63 -11.92 -8.78
CA VAL A 131 3.14 -11.12 -7.66
C VAL A 131 2.07 -10.98 -6.60
N LYS A 132 2.44 -11.28 -5.36
CA LYS A 132 1.51 -11.34 -4.22
C LYS A 132 2.04 -10.45 -3.10
N PRO A 133 1.50 -9.24 -2.94
CA PRO A 133 1.82 -8.38 -1.82
C PRO A 133 1.64 -9.11 -0.49
N THR A 134 2.55 -8.89 0.45
CA THR A 134 2.45 -9.44 1.81
C THR A 134 2.38 -8.32 2.81
N VAL A 135 1.33 -8.32 3.62
CA VAL A 135 1.17 -7.42 4.77
C VAL A 135 1.58 -8.18 6.02
N VAL A 136 2.40 -7.53 6.86
CA VAL A 136 2.91 -8.10 8.12
C VAL A 136 2.34 -7.39 9.35
N HIS A 137 1.75 -6.20 9.19
CA HIS A 137 1.13 -5.44 10.27
C HIS A 137 -0.30 -5.07 9.90
N PHE A 138 -1.27 -5.20 10.81
CA PHE A 138 -2.67 -4.89 10.53
C PHE A 138 -2.98 -3.38 10.38
N GLN A 139 -2.07 -2.47 10.74
CA GLN A 139 -2.25 -1.02 10.56
C GLN A 139 -1.44 -0.39 9.42
N LEU A 140 -0.27 -0.92 9.07
CA LEU A 140 0.67 -0.28 8.12
C LEU A 140 0.42 -0.81 6.70
N ARG A 141 0.25 0.08 5.70
CA ARG A 141 -0.16 -0.28 4.31
C ARG A 141 0.63 0.43 3.20
N ASN A 142 1.87 0.83 3.47
CA ASN A 142 2.74 1.46 2.47
C ASN A 142 3.73 0.43 1.91
N LEU A 143 3.24 -0.59 1.20
CA LEU A 143 4.05 -1.73 0.71
C LEU A 143 4.04 -1.92 -0.81
N LEU A 144 3.57 -0.90 -1.55
CA LEU A 144 3.45 -0.93 -3.01
C LEU A 144 3.72 0.47 -3.59
N TRP A 145 4.55 0.56 -4.61
CA TRP A 145 4.99 1.82 -5.21
C TRP A 145 5.22 1.73 -6.71
N ALA A 146 4.55 2.58 -7.49
CA ALA A 146 4.77 2.71 -8.92
C ALA A 146 5.87 3.75 -9.20
N THR A 147 6.74 3.42 -10.15
CA THR A 147 7.83 4.31 -10.62
C THR A 147 7.67 4.71 -12.08
N SER A 148 6.81 4.02 -12.81
CA SER A 148 6.34 4.36 -14.14
C SER A 148 4.91 3.82 -14.30
N LYS A 149 4.27 4.05 -15.45
CA LYS A 149 3.01 3.39 -15.82
C LYS A 149 3.12 1.86 -15.81
N HIS A 150 4.32 1.31 -15.92
CA HIS A 150 4.54 -0.11 -16.11
C HIS A 150 5.41 -0.77 -15.05
N ASP A 151 6.08 0.00 -14.20
CA ASP A 151 7.05 -0.50 -13.23
C ASP A 151 6.60 -0.26 -11.81
N LEU A 152 6.48 -1.36 -11.07
CA LEU A 152 6.00 -1.42 -9.71
C LEU A 152 7.05 -2.06 -8.80
N TYR A 153 7.15 -1.59 -7.57
CA TYR A 153 7.89 -2.22 -6.49
C TYR A 153 6.93 -2.57 -5.36
N LEU A 154 7.03 -3.78 -4.84
CA LEU A 154 6.18 -4.23 -3.74
C LEU A 154 6.93 -5.18 -2.80
N MET A 155 6.45 -5.28 -1.56
CA MET A 155 6.87 -6.36 -0.66
C MET A 155 6.11 -7.64 -0.95
N GLN A 156 6.85 -8.73 -1.17
CA GLN A 156 6.33 -10.08 -1.29
C GLN A 156 7.17 -11.00 -0.41
N ASN A 157 6.54 -11.59 0.61
CA ASN A 157 7.20 -12.35 1.67
C ASN A 157 8.35 -11.54 2.31
N TYR A 158 9.59 -11.98 2.09
CA TYR A 158 10.81 -11.35 2.60
C TYR A 158 11.61 -10.64 1.51
N SER A 159 10.95 -10.24 0.42
CA SER A 159 11.62 -9.69 -0.74
C SER A 159 10.91 -8.43 -1.24
N VAL A 160 11.69 -7.39 -1.51
CA VAL A 160 11.25 -6.28 -2.34
C VAL A 160 11.35 -6.74 -3.79
N MET A 161 10.22 -6.86 -4.46
CA MET A 161 10.11 -7.29 -5.84
C MET A 161 9.87 -6.09 -6.74
N HIS A 162 10.59 -6.02 -7.87
CA HIS A 162 10.19 -5.22 -9.02
C HIS A 162 9.27 -6.06 -9.89
N TRP A 163 8.21 -5.46 -10.42
CA TRP A 163 7.30 -6.04 -11.39
C TRP A 163 7.13 -5.09 -12.57
N SER A 164 7.28 -5.61 -13.78
CA SER A 164 6.98 -4.86 -15.01
C SER A 164 5.67 -5.37 -15.60
N SER A 165 4.62 -4.53 -15.61
CA SER A 165 3.33 -4.85 -16.22
C SER A 165 3.41 -4.93 -17.74
N LEU A 166 4.38 -4.24 -18.36
CA LEU A 166 4.64 -4.30 -19.80
C LEU A 166 5.29 -5.62 -20.20
N LEU A 167 6.33 -6.04 -19.46
CA LEU A 167 7.10 -7.25 -19.78
C LEU A 167 6.54 -8.52 -19.10
N LYS A 168 5.51 -8.37 -18.26
CA LYS A 168 4.89 -9.42 -17.44
C LYS A 168 5.93 -10.27 -16.70
N ARG A 169 6.94 -9.62 -16.13
CA ARG A 169 8.04 -10.29 -15.41
C ARG A 169 8.39 -9.54 -14.14
N GLY A 170 8.74 -10.31 -13.12
CA GLY A 170 9.24 -9.81 -11.85
C GLY A 170 10.72 -10.08 -11.65
N LYS A 171 11.38 -9.25 -10.84
CA LYS A 171 12.76 -9.44 -10.41
C LYS A 171 12.89 -9.11 -8.94
N GLU A 172 13.60 -9.95 -8.18
CA GLU A 172 13.95 -9.64 -6.80
C GLU A 172 15.00 -8.51 -6.75
N VAL A 173 14.74 -7.51 -5.92
CA VAL A 173 15.58 -6.29 -5.81
C VAL A 173 16.33 -6.26 -4.49
N ILE A 174 15.66 -6.65 -3.40
CA ILE A 174 16.22 -6.78 -2.06
C ILE A 174 15.64 -8.05 -1.43
N ASN A 175 16.49 -8.94 -0.93
CA ASN A 175 16.07 -10.07 -0.11
C ASN A 175 16.47 -9.80 1.35
N VAL A 176 15.48 -9.71 2.23
CA VAL A 176 15.68 -9.41 3.67
C VAL A 176 15.55 -10.65 4.56
N ALA A 177 15.29 -11.83 4.01
CA ALA A 177 15.39 -13.10 4.74
C ALA A 177 16.85 -13.44 5.08
N MET A 178 17.77 -13.06 4.18
CA MET A 178 19.20 -13.23 4.36
C MET A 178 19.83 -12.01 5.05
N PRO A 179 21.05 -12.13 5.62
CA PRO A 179 21.77 -10.99 6.15
C PRO A 179 21.95 -9.90 5.09
N VAL A 180 21.45 -8.70 5.39
CA VAL A 180 21.58 -7.52 4.54
C VAL A 180 22.92 -6.87 4.86
N LEU A 181 23.86 -6.97 3.91
CA LEU A 181 25.19 -6.38 4.01
C LEU A 181 25.24 -5.07 3.21
N PRO A 182 25.36 -3.91 3.88
CA PRO A 182 25.48 -2.63 3.20
C PRO A 182 26.82 -2.49 2.49
N THR A 183 26.79 -1.96 1.27
CA THR A 183 27.96 -1.82 0.40
C THR A 183 28.72 -0.52 0.61
N LEU A 184 28.05 0.55 1.06
CA LEU A 184 28.66 1.86 1.26
C LEU A 184 28.98 2.09 2.73
N LYS A 185 30.18 2.61 2.99
CA LYS A 185 30.61 3.09 4.30
C LYS A 185 30.92 4.58 4.16
N TYR A 186 30.02 5.45 4.62
CA TYR A 186 30.27 6.89 4.63
C TYR A 186 30.74 7.36 6.02
N PRO A 187 31.70 8.31 6.09
CA PRO A 187 32.06 8.96 7.35
C PRO A 187 30.82 9.60 8.00
N GLY A 188 30.56 9.27 9.27
CA GLY A 188 29.38 9.76 10.01
C GLY A 188 28.09 8.97 9.77
N SER A 189 28.04 8.06 8.78
CA SER A 189 26.94 7.11 8.64
C SER A 189 27.19 5.91 9.53
N PHE A 190 26.20 5.53 10.33
CA PHE A 190 26.30 4.37 11.20
C PHE A 190 25.70 3.14 10.53
N SER A 191 26.40 2.61 9.53
CA SER A 191 25.92 1.43 8.80
C SER A 191 26.27 0.13 9.51
N ARG A 192 25.28 -0.76 9.62
CA ARG A 192 25.39 -2.08 10.26
C ARG A 192 24.66 -3.12 9.43
N SER A 193 25.18 -4.35 9.45
CA SER A 193 24.47 -5.47 8.86
C SER A 193 23.16 -5.73 9.61
N LEU A 194 22.12 -6.09 8.87
CA LEU A 194 20.82 -6.48 9.43
C LEU A 194 20.56 -7.95 9.10
N SER A 195 19.69 -8.61 9.86
CA SER A 195 19.33 -10.00 9.61
C SER A 195 17.84 -10.20 9.83
N ARG A 196 17.18 -10.88 8.88
CA ARG A 196 15.75 -11.27 8.98
C ARG A 196 14.83 -10.08 9.27
N VAL A 197 14.95 -9.03 8.46
CA VAL A 197 14.13 -7.82 8.64
C VAL A 197 12.71 -8.11 8.17
N GLN A 198 11.73 -7.83 9.03
CA GLN A 198 10.32 -7.78 8.63
C GLN A 198 10.01 -6.36 8.20
N VAL A 199 9.76 -6.14 6.90
CA VAL A 199 9.53 -4.80 6.35
C VAL A 199 8.10 -4.35 6.67
N SER A 200 7.98 -3.23 7.37
CA SER A 200 6.70 -2.60 7.75
C SER A 200 6.22 -1.55 6.74
N THR A 201 7.15 -0.94 6.00
CA THR A 201 6.87 0.21 5.13
C THR A 201 7.96 0.36 4.08
N MET A 202 7.61 0.92 2.92
CA MET A 202 8.57 1.25 1.87
C MET A 202 8.16 2.51 1.10
N ALA A 203 9.16 3.15 0.51
CA ALA A 203 9.00 4.22 -0.46
C ALA A 203 10.01 4.06 -1.59
N VAL A 204 9.61 4.40 -2.82
CA VAL A 204 10.50 4.41 -3.97
C VAL A 204 10.38 5.74 -4.69
N ARG A 205 11.49 6.41 -4.94
CA ARG A 205 11.49 7.67 -5.68
C ARG A 205 12.80 7.78 -6.45
N ASP A 206 12.68 8.17 -7.72
CA ASP A 206 13.77 8.15 -8.68
C ASP A 206 14.47 6.78 -8.72
N ASP A 207 15.74 6.73 -8.35
CA ASP A 207 16.55 5.52 -8.28
C ASP A 207 16.73 5.00 -6.85
N LEU A 208 16.03 5.54 -5.84
CA LEU A 208 16.19 5.16 -4.44
C LEU A 208 14.98 4.38 -3.92
N ILE A 209 15.23 3.17 -3.43
CA ILE A 209 14.30 2.39 -2.59
C ILE A 209 14.70 2.58 -1.13
N VAL A 210 13.70 2.86 -0.29
CA VAL A 210 13.82 2.86 1.16
C VAL A 210 12.81 1.87 1.73
N ALA A 211 13.25 1.03 2.67
CA ALA A 211 12.40 0.12 3.43
C ALA A 211 12.66 0.28 4.93
N GLY A 212 11.58 0.37 5.71
CA GLY A 212 11.60 0.38 7.17
C GLY A 212 11.21 -0.98 7.73
N GLY A 213 11.79 -1.36 8.87
CA GLY A 213 11.52 -2.64 9.54
C GLY A 213 10.80 -2.53 10.89
N PHE A 214 10.30 -3.67 11.36
CA PHE A 214 9.55 -3.81 12.62
C PHE A 214 10.35 -3.51 13.89
N HIS A 215 11.67 -3.69 13.87
CA HIS A 215 12.52 -3.43 15.03
C HIS A 215 13.31 -2.13 14.82
N GLY A 216 12.72 -1.16 14.11
CA GLY A 216 13.36 0.13 13.84
C GLY A 216 14.51 0.04 12.85
N GLU A 217 14.47 -0.90 11.92
CA GLU A 217 15.45 -0.97 10.84
C GLU A 217 15.17 0.05 9.73
N LEU A 218 16.24 0.42 9.03
CA LEU A 218 16.22 1.23 7.81
C LEU A 218 17.16 0.63 6.77
N ILE A 219 16.64 0.38 5.58
CA ILE A 219 17.36 -0.16 4.42
C ILE A 219 17.19 0.81 3.26
N CYS A 220 18.29 1.20 2.63
CA CYS A 220 18.31 2.05 1.46
C CYS A 220 19.08 1.38 0.32
N LYS A 221 18.49 1.32 -0.86
CA LYS A 221 19.12 0.77 -2.07
C LYS A 221 18.96 1.72 -3.24
N TYR A 222 20.08 2.04 -3.89
CA TYR A 222 20.06 2.68 -5.19
C TYR A 222 19.87 1.59 -6.27
N LEU A 223 18.90 1.78 -7.16
CA LEU A 223 18.52 0.85 -8.23
C LEU A 223 19.64 0.71 -9.28
N ASN A 224 20.39 1.79 -9.51
CA ASN A 224 21.54 1.82 -10.42
C ASN A 224 22.83 1.23 -9.81
N LYS A 225 22.83 0.83 -8.52
CA LYS A 225 24.00 0.25 -7.84
C LYS A 225 23.74 -1.21 -7.46
N PRO A 226 24.78 -2.07 -7.48
CA PRO A 226 24.67 -3.43 -6.98
C PRO A 226 24.55 -3.45 -5.45
N GLY A 227 23.79 -4.42 -4.93
CA GLY A 227 23.62 -4.62 -3.48
C GLY A 227 22.78 -3.53 -2.79
N VAL A 228 22.73 -3.59 -1.47
CA VAL A 228 22.10 -2.58 -0.60
C VAL A 228 23.11 -1.47 -0.35
N SER A 229 22.69 -0.22 -0.53
CA SER A 229 23.57 0.95 -0.38
C SER A 229 23.88 1.20 1.10
N PHE A 230 22.83 1.18 1.93
CA PHE A 230 22.92 1.46 3.35
C PHE A 230 21.88 0.63 4.10
N ALA A 231 22.25 0.19 5.29
CA ALA A 231 21.38 -0.52 6.22
C ALA A 231 21.83 -0.20 7.65
N THR A 232 20.86 -0.04 8.56
CA THR A 232 21.13 0.11 10.00
C THR A 232 19.86 -0.08 10.84
N LYS A 233 20.03 -0.19 12.17
CA LYS A 233 18.96 -0.06 13.15
C LYS A 233 18.95 1.40 13.63
N ILE A 234 17.88 2.14 13.36
CA ILE A 234 17.78 3.59 13.65
C ILE A 234 17.20 3.87 15.04
N ALA A 235 16.62 2.85 15.68
CA ALA A 235 16.12 2.91 17.04
C ALA A 235 16.64 1.72 17.86
N ASP A 236 16.92 1.96 19.14
CA ASP A 236 17.53 0.94 20.00
C ASP A 236 16.48 0.05 20.68
N ASP A 237 15.24 0.54 20.83
CA ASP A 237 14.12 -0.22 21.41
C ASP A 237 13.62 -1.27 20.42
N GLU A 238 13.39 -2.50 20.90
CA GLU A 238 12.88 -3.61 20.10
C GLU A 238 11.47 -3.36 19.55
N ASN A 239 10.70 -2.46 20.19
CA ASN A 239 9.35 -2.09 19.75
C ASN A 239 9.29 -0.81 18.90
N ALA A 240 10.43 -0.28 18.48
CA ALA A 240 10.51 0.98 17.73
C ALA A 240 10.27 0.82 16.22
N ILE A 241 9.16 0.16 15.86
CA ILE A 241 8.73 -0.06 14.46
C ILE A 241 8.94 1.21 13.63
N THR A 242 9.59 1.07 12.48
CA THR A 242 9.59 2.12 11.46
C THR A 242 8.23 2.11 10.77
N ASN A 243 7.30 2.94 11.25
CA ASN A 243 5.90 2.92 10.84
C ASN A 243 5.71 3.49 9.42
N SER A 244 6.42 4.56 9.08
CA SER A 244 6.42 5.13 7.73
C SER A 244 7.81 5.57 7.30
N VAL A 245 8.05 5.50 6.00
CA VAL A 245 9.19 6.12 5.34
C VAL A 245 8.69 6.96 4.18
N ASP A 246 9.30 8.13 3.98
CA ASP A 246 9.07 8.98 2.81
C ASP A 246 10.41 9.49 2.27
N ILE A 247 10.44 9.78 0.97
CA ILE A 247 11.59 10.34 0.28
C ILE A 247 11.18 11.73 -0.22
N SER A 248 11.87 12.78 0.19
CA SER A 248 11.52 14.14 -0.22
C SER A 248 12.76 14.89 -0.70
N TYR A 249 12.57 16.03 -1.34
CA TYR A 249 13.66 16.95 -1.61
C TYR A 249 13.65 18.05 -0.56
N SER A 250 14.83 18.41 -0.07
CA SER A 250 14.99 19.67 0.65
C SER A 250 14.71 20.85 -0.28
N SER A 251 14.53 22.04 0.29
CA SER A 251 14.47 23.30 -0.46
C SER A 251 15.71 23.55 -1.34
N SER A 252 16.85 22.93 -1.02
CA SER A 252 18.09 22.95 -1.81
C SER A 252 18.16 21.87 -2.90
N GLY A 253 17.10 21.08 -3.10
CA GLY A 253 17.04 19.97 -4.06
C GLY A 253 17.76 18.70 -3.63
N SER A 254 18.22 18.62 -2.37
CA SER A 254 18.91 17.43 -1.86
C SER A 254 17.90 16.37 -1.43
N THR A 255 18.07 15.13 -1.88
CA THR A 255 17.19 14.03 -1.49
C THR A 255 17.33 13.72 0.01
N ARG A 256 16.20 13.60 0.69
CA ARG A 256 16.05 13.31 2.11
C ARG A 256 15.22 12.05 2.28
N VAL A 257 15.60 11.23 3.25
CA VAL A 257 14.80 10.09 3.70
C VAL A 257 14.26 10.44 5.08
N MET A 258 12.94 10.43 5.24
CA MET A 258 12.29 10.63 6.53
C MET A 258 11.72 9.32 7.03
N THR A 259 11.84 9.09 8.33
CA THR A 259 11.24 7.93 9.00
C THR A 259 10.39 8.41 10.16
N ALA A 260 9.19 7.84 10.30
CA ALA A 260 8.40 7.95 11.52
C ALA A 260 8.46 6.62 12.27
N ASN A 261 8.70 6.68 13.57
CA ASN A 261 8.92 5.51 14.38
C ASN A 261 8.02 5.49 15.62
N ASN A 262 7.80 4.27 16.12
CA ASN A 262 7.01 4.02 17.32
C ASN A 262 7.67 4.58 18.60
N ASP A 263 8.98 4.90 18.56
CA ASP A 263 9.72 5.55 19.66
C ASP A 263 9.48 7.07 19.77
N ALA A 264 8.39 7.55 19.17
CA ALA A 264 7.97 8.95 19.17
C ALA A 264 8.94 9.91 18.45
N LEU A 265 9.80 9.39 17.57
CA LEU A 265 10.75 10.19 16.81
C LEU A 265 10.45 10.16 15.32
N ILE A 266 10.58 11.34 14.71
CA ILE A 266 10.84 11.45 13.28
C ILE A 266 12.33 11.65 13.09
N ARG A 267 12.94 10.93 12.14
CA ARG A 267 14.35 11.10 11.79
C ARG A 267 14.46 11.47 10.32
N VAL A 268 15.37 12.38 10.01
CA VAL A 268 15.65 12.84 8.65
C VAL A 268 17.09 12.52 8.31
N PHE A 269 17.30 11.81 7.20
CA PHE A 269 18.62 11.43 6.70
C PHE A 269 18.90 12.11 5.37
N ASP A 270 20.15 12.53 5.17
CA ASP A 270 20.63 12.88 3.84
C ASP A 270 20.80 11.60 3.01
N ALA A 271 20.19 11.52 1.82
CA ALA A 271 20.22 10.27 1.04
C ALA A 271 21.58 10.00 0.38
N LYS A 272 22.45 11.02 0.24
CA LYS A 272 23.77 10.87 -0.38
C LYS A 272 24.77 10.28 0.61
N SER A 273 24.79 10.79 1.85
CA SER A 273 25.71 10.34 2.91
C SER A 273 25.09 9.33 3.88
N PHE A 274 23.76 9.19 3.92
CA PHE A 274 23.00 8.44 4.93
C PHE A 274 23.28 8.89 6.38
N THR A 275 23.68 10.14 6.57
CA THR A 275 23.82 10.73 7.91
C THR A 275 22.47 11.26 8.38
N CYS A 276 22.11 10.97 9.63
CA CYS A 276 20.96 11.59 10.28
C CYS A 276 21.23 13.09 10.45
N THR A 277 20.48 13.92 9.74
CA THR A 277 20.64 15.39 9.79
C THR A 277 19.80 16.00 10.90
N ASN A 278 18.58 15.48 11.10
CA ASN A 278 17.64 15.99 12.10
C ASN A 278 16.89 14.84 12.77
N SER A 279 16.47 15.07 14.01
CA SER A 279 15.52 14.21 14.72
C SER A 279 14.56 15.07 15.53
N PHE A 280 13.27 14.76 15.43
CA PHE A 280 12.18 15.51 16.05
C PHE A 280 11.40 14.58 16.97
N LYS A 281 11.27 14.96 18.25
CA LYS A 281 10.55 14.18 19.26
C LYS A 281 9.14 14.70 19.45
N PHE A 282 8.19 13.78 19.45
CA PHE A 282 6.77 14.02 19.68
C PHE A 282 6.32 13.34 21.00
N PRO A 283 5.14 13.70 21.54
CA PRO A 283 4.68 13.15 22.82
C PRO A 283 4.12 11.72 22.71
N TRP A 284 4.02 11.16 21.51
CA TRP A 284 3.39 9.88 21.20
C TRP A 284 4.13 9.17 20.05
N SER A 285 3.87 7.87 19.89
CA SER A 285 4.35 7.05 18.76
C SER A 285 3.91 7.65 17.43
N VAL A 286 4.85 7.85 16.50
CA VAL A 286 4.53 8.47 15.20
C VAL A 286 4.19 7.37 14.20
N ASN A 287 2.92 7.30 13.79
CA ASN A 287 2.40 6.28 12.89
C ASN A 287 2.63 6.64 11.42
N ASP A 288 2.60 7.92 11.06
CA ASP A 288 2.83 8.37 9.70
C ASP A 288 3.38 9.79 9.65
N THR A 289 4.19 10.10 8.63
CA THR A 289 4.62 11.45 8.33
C THR A 289 4.79 11.69 6.84
N SER A 290 4.48 12.90 6.38
CA SER A 290 4.70 13.30 4.99
C SER A 290 5.10 14.77 4.87
N VAL A 291 5.92 15.07 3.87
CA VAL A 291 6.47 16.41 3.63
C VAL A 291 5.68 17.12 2.54
N SER A 292 5.45 18.42 2.69
CA SER A 292 4.86 19.23 1.63
C SER A 292 5.73 19.23 0.36
N PRO A 293 5.14 19.41 -0.83
CA PRO A 293 5.89 19.43 -2.09
C PRO A 293 7.03 20.46 -2.15
N ASP A 294 6.91 21.56 -1.41
CA ASP A 294 7.94 22.60 -1.31
C ASP A 294 9.00 22.33 -0.22
N GLY A 295 8.88 21.21 0.50
CA GLY A 295 9.84 20.76 1.50
C GLY A 295 9.82 21.54 2.82
N LYS A 296 8.80 22.40 3.06
CA LYS A 296 8.77 23.31 4.21
C LYS A 296 7.90 22.84 5.37
N LEU A 297 6.84 22.11 5.07
CA LEU A 297 5.85 21.67 6.06
C LEU A 297 5.89 20.16 6.21
N LEU A 298 5.61 19.70 7.42
CA LEU A 298 5.55 18.31 7.80
C LEU A 298 4.18 18.01 8.40
N ALA A 299 3.48 17.03 7.86
CA ALA A 299 2.33 16.42 8.51
C ALA A 299 2.82 15.31 9.44
N VAL A 300 2.37 15.31 10.69
CA VAL A 300 2.80 14.34 11.72
C VAL A 300 1.57 13.71 12.35
N LEU A 301 1.48 12.39 12.24
CA LEU A 301 0.34 11.56 12.65
C LEU A 301 0.81 10.46 13.61
N GLY A 302 0.02 10.13 14.63
CA GLY A 302 0.38 9.09 15.58
C GLY A 302 -0.72 8.79 16.59
N ASP A 303 -0.32 8.39 17.80
CA ASP A 303 -1.23 8.00 18.88
C ASP A 303 -1.89 9.21 19.55
N SER A 304 -2.56 10.01 18.72
CA SER A 304 -3.36 11.17 19.09
C SER A 304 -4.50 11.36 18.11
N THR A 305 -5.61 11.91 18.61
CA THR A 305 -6.73 12.35 17.77
C THR A 305 -6.43 13.63 17.00
N GLU A 306 -5.39 14.38 17.43
CA GLU A 306 -4.92 15.57 16.73
C GLU A 306 -3.77 15.19 15.79
N CYS A 307 -3.86 15.65 14.55
CA CYS A 307 -2.76 15.59 13.61
C CYS A 307 -1.98 16.92 13.67
N LEU A 308 -0.65 16.91 13.56
CA LEU A 308 0.15 18.13 13.66
C LEU A 308 0.64 18.58 12.29
N LEU A 309 0.68 19.90 12.09
CA LEU A 309 1.46 20.55 11.05
C LEU A 309 2.70 21.16 11.72
N ALA A 310 3.89 20.81 11.24
CA ALA A 310 5.15 21.28 11.78
C ALA A 310 6.07 21.85 10.69
N ASP A 311 7.06 22.63 11.09
CA ASP A 311 8.16 23.06 10.23
C ASP A 311 9.06 21.86 9.91
N ALA A 312 9.32 21.58 8.64
CA ALA A 312 10.08 20.40 8.22
C ALA A 312 11.60 20.51 8.55
N HIS A 313 12.11 21.72 8.79
CA HIS A 313 13.51 21.94 9.13
C HIS A 313 13.77 21.84 10.62
N SER A 314 12.89 22.42 11.45
CA SER A 314 13.07 22.48 12.90
C SER A 314 12.21 21.48 13.68
N GLY A 315 11.21 20.85 13.04
CA GLY A 315 10.24 19.97 13.70
C GLY A 315 9.29 20.71 14.65
N LYS A 316 9.27 22.05 14.61
CA LYS A 316 8.46 22.85 15.54
C LYS A 316 7.01 22.84 15.08
N GLU A 317 6.09 22.57 15.99
CA GLU A 317 4.65 22.66 15.73
C GLU A 317 4.27 24.06 15.24
N ILE A 318 3.59 24.11 14.09
CA ILE A 318 3.01 25.32 13.49
C ILE A 318 1.50 25.37 13.78
N GLY A 319 0.83 24.22 13.77
CA GLY A 319 -0.59 24.15 14.07
C GLY A 319 -1.12 22.73 14.19
N LYS A 320 -2.40 22.63 14.53
CA LYS A 320 -3.08 21.36 14.81
C LYS A 320 -4.31 21.20 13.93
N MET A 321 -4.44 20.03 13.33
CA MET A 321 -5.61 19.58 12.59
C MET A 321 -6.52 18.80 13.54
N LYS A 322 -7.59 19.45 13.98
CA LYS A 322 -8.52 18.92 15.00
C LYS A 322 -9.81 18.43 14.36
N GLY A 323 -10.23 17.22 14.72
CA GLY A 323 -11.55 16.70 14.35
C GLY A 323 -11.64 15.20 14.22
N HIS A 324 -10.52 14.50 13.99
CA HIS A 324 -10.49 13.04 14.08
C HIS A 324 -10.82 12.57 15.49
N LEU A 325 -11.36 11.35 15.59
CA LEU A 325 -11.85 10.78 16.85
C LEU A 325 -10.99 9.63 17.37
N ASP A 326 -10.00 9.18 16.60
CA ASP A 326 -9.08 8.09 16.93
C ASP A 326 -7.71 8.38 16.27
N TYR A 327 -6.80 7.41 16.17
CA TYR A 327 -5.42 7.57 15.69
C TYR A 327 -5.31 7.55 14.16
N SER A 328 -4.41 8.39 13.64
CA SER A 328 -4.18 8.54 12.20
C SER A 328 -3.00 7.70 11.73
N PHE A 329 -3.12 7.10 10.54
CA PHE A 329 -2.15 6.14 9.98
C PHE A 329 -1.72 6.43 8.54
N ALA A 330 -2.30 7.45 7.90
CA ALA A 330 -1.95 7.80 6.54
C ALA A 330 -2.08 9.31 6.32
N SER A 331 -1.10 9.89 5.64
CA SER A 331 -1.18 11.26 5.12
C SER A 331 -0.72 11.32 3.67
N ALA A 332 -1.25 12.31 2.94
CA ALA A 332 -0.78 12.64 1.61
C ALA A 332 -0.97 14.12 1.33
N TRP A 333 0.01 14.73 0.70
CA TRP A 333 -0.08 16.11 0.23
C TRP A 333 -0.62 16.16 -1.18
N HIS A 334 -1.55 17.09 -1.43
CA HIS A 334 -1.88 17.47 -2.78
C HIS A 334 -0.66 18.16 -3.42
N PRO A 335 -0.35 17.93 -4.71
CA PRO A 335 0.84 18.49 -5.37
C PRO A 335 0.94 20.03 -5.34
N ASN A 336 -0.18 20.74 -5.21
CA ASN A 336 -0.20 22.20 -5.03
C ASN A 336 0.33 22.68 -3.66
N GLY A 337 0.58 21.78 -2.70
CA GLY A 337 1.09 22.08 -1.36
C GLY A 337 0.15 22.81 -0.41
N GLN A 338 -1.11 23.03 -0.80
CA GLN A 338 -2.10 23.76 0.02
C GLN A 338 -3.04 22.84 0.79
N VAL A 339 -3.19 21.59 0.32
CA VAL A 339 -4.09 20.61 0.93
C VAL A 339 -3.30 19.40 1.39
N VAL A 340 -3.56 18.97 2.62
CA VAL A 340 -3.11 17.67 3.14
C VAL A 340 -4.32 16.83 3.51
N ALA A 341 -4.26 15.55 3.17
CA ALA A 341 -5.23 14.54 3.53
C ALA A 341 -4.71 13.71 4.70
N THR A 342 -5.57 13.35 5.64
CA THR A 342 -5.28 12.45 6.77
C THR A 342 -6.29 11.31 6.84
N GLY A 343 -5.81 10.09 7.06
CA GLY A 343 -6.62 8.86 7.15
C GLY A 343 -6.53 8.26 8.54
N ASN A 344 -7.66 7.85 9.08
CA ASN A 344 -7.81 7.61 10.50
C ASN A 344 -8.58 6.32 10.83
N GLN A 345 -8.33 5.82 12.05
CA GLN A 345 -9.03 4.69 12.65
C GLN A 345 -10.55 4.94 12.82
N ASP A 346 -10.97 6.20 12.92
CA ASP A 346 -12.37 6.64 12.98
C ASP A 346 -13.17 6.42 11.69
N THR A 347 -12.60 5.68 10.73
CA THR A 347 -13.17 5.36 9.40
C THR A 347 -13.32 6.57 8.49
N THR A 348 -12.67 7.69 8.81
CA THR A 348 -12.70 8.89 7.97
C THR A 348 -11.35 9.24 7.36
N CYS A 349 -11.43 9.87 6.20
CA CYS A 349 -10.35 10.68 5.63
C CYS A 349 -10.77 12.15 5.72
N ARG A 350 -9.88 13.02 6.19
CA ARG A 350 -10.12 14.47 6.27
C ARG A 350 -9.14 15.22 5.40
N LEU A 351 -9.63 16.26 4.72
CA LEU A 351 -8.82 17.21 3.97
C LEU A 351 -8.66 18.50 4.77
N TRP A 352 -7.47 19.07 4.76
CA TRP A 352 -7.13 20.27 5.50
C TRP A 352 -6.49 21.30 4.58
N ASP A 353 -6.96 22.54 4.63
CA ASP A 353 -6.25 23.67 4.03
C ASP A 353 -5.19 24.14 5.02
N VAL A 354 -3.91 24.06 4.65
CA VAL A 354 -2.82 24.43 5.57
C VAL A 354 -2.78 25.92 5.91
N ARG A 355 -3.51 26.76 5.15
CA ARG A 355 -3.69 28.18 5.45
C ARG A 355 -4.79 28.43 6.48
N ASN A 356 -5.65 27.44 6.73
CA ASN A 356 -6.74 27.52 7.71
C ASN A 356 -7.04 26.14 8.33
N LEU A 357 -6.29 25.79 9.37
CA LEU A 357 -6.42 24.51 10.07
C LEU A 357 -7.60 24.44 11.06
N CYS A 358 -8.37 25.52 11.23
CA CYS A 358 -9.45 25.57 12.22
C CYS A 358 -10.58 24.57 11.94
N LYS A 359 -10.74 24.14 10.67
CA LYS A 359 -11.69 23.11 10.28
C LYS A 359 -11.19 22.33 9.06
N SER A 360 -11.60 21.08 8.93
CA SER A 360 -11.38 20.30 7.70
C SER A 360 -12.20 20.89 6.55
N LEU A 361 -11.61 20.91 5.35
CA LEU A 361 -12.27 21.25 4.09
C LEU A 361 -13.38 20.25 3.75
N MET A 362 -13.07 18.96 3.88
CA MET A 362 -13.95 17.83 3.57
C MET A 362 -13.69 16.69 4.55
N VAL A 363 -14.71 15.85 4.74
CA VAL A 363 -14.62 14.59 5.47
C VAL A 363 -15.21 13.51 4.57
N PHE A 364 -14.45 12.45 4.28
CA PHE A 364 -14.91 11.27 3.55
C PHE A 364 -15.04 10.11 4.52
N LYS A 365 -16.08 9.29 4.36
CA LYS A 365 -16.30 8.08 5.13
C LYS A 365 -15.85 6.87 4.31
N GLY A 366 -15.10 5.97 4.93
CA GLY A 366 -14.89 4.62 4.41
C GLY A 366 -16.20 3.85 4.32
N ARG A 367 -16.22 2.81 3.49
CA ARG A 367 -17.35 1.90 3.32
C ARG A 367 -17.48 0.95 4.51
N MET A 368 -16.35 0.46 5.01
CA MET A 368 -16.29 -0.64 5.97
C MET A 368 -15.38 -0.33 7.16
N GLY A 369 -14.23 0.30 6.94
CA GLY A 369 -13.27 0.53 8.01
C GLY A 369 -12.33 1.72 7.86
N ALA A 370 -11.25 1.66 8.65
CA ALA A 370 -10.27 2.72 8.81
C ALA A 370 -9.54 3.08 7.52
N ILE A 371 -9.08 4.33 7.37
CA ILE A 371 -8.32 4.72 6.19
C ILE A 371 -6.82 4.52 6.44
N ARG A 372 -6.17 3.66 5.63
CA ARG A 372 -4.78 3.21 5.83
C ARG A 372 -3.81 3.58 4.72
N GLY A 373 -4.32 3.98 3.57
CA GLY A 373 -3.51 4.50 2.47
C GLY A 373 -4.18 5.73 1.89
N ILE A 374 -3.39 6.76 1.58
CA ILE A 374 -3.86 7.92 0.82
C ILE A 374 -2.77 8.28 -0.18
N ARG A 375 -3.16 8.58 -1.43
CA ARG A 375 -2.27 9.10 -2.46
C ARG A 375 -2.98 10.17 -3.27
N PHE A 376 -2.29 11.25 -3.58
CA PHE A 376 -2.67 12.11 -4.69
C PHE A 376 -1.94 11.65 -5.95
N SER A 377 -2.63 11.72 -7.08
CA SER A 377 -2.04 11.62 -8.41
C SER A 377 -1.04 12.77 -8.65
N GLY A 378 -0.04 12.55 -9.50
CA GLY A 378 1.08 13.49 -9.69
C GLY A 378 0.64 14.85 -10.27
N ASP A 379 -0.38 14.84 -11.12
CA ASP A 379 -1.05 16.04 -11.65
C ASP A 379 -2.07 16.67 -10.67
N GLY A 380 -2.34 16.02 -9.54
CA GLY A 380 -3.28 16.47 -8.52
C GLY A 380 -4.75 16.30 -8.89
N ARG A 381 -5.07 15.70 -10.05
CA ARG A 381 -6.45 15.57 -10.56
C ARG A 381 -7.31 14.61 -9.74
N PHE A 382 -6.65 13.63 -9.13
CA PHE A 382 -7.29 12.57 -8.36
C PHE A 382 -6.63 12.36 -7.00
N MET A 383 -7.44 11.95 -6.03
CA MET A 383 -7.02 11.41 -4.75
C MET A 383 -7.54 9.99 -4.61
N ALA A 384 -6.69 9.06 -4.21
CA ALA A 384 -7.09 7.72 -3.81
C ALA A 384 -6.97 7.55 -2.30
N MET A 385 -7.93 6.87 -1.67
CA MET A 385 -7.84 6.41 -0.28
C MET A 385 -8.17 4.92 -0.20
N ALA A 386 -7.39 4.15 0.57
CA ALA A 386 -7.59 2.72 0.77
C ALA A 386 -8.00 2.42 2.21
N GLU A 387 -8.98 1.53 2.34
CA GLU A 387 -9.34 0.88 3.59
C GLU A 387 -8.35 -0.25 3.92
N PRO A 388 -8.41 -0.92 5.09
CA PRO A 388 -7.46 -1.98 5.42
C PRO A 388 -7.65 -3.19 4.51
N ALA A 389 -8.88 -3.35 4.00
CA ALA A 389 -9.31 -4.39 3.08
C ALA A 389 -10.45 -3.88 2.19
N ASP A 390 -10.64 -4.59 1.09
CA ASP A 390 -11.83 -4.60 0.23
C ASP A 390 -12.18 -3.33 -0.57
N PHE A 391 -11.88 -2.12 -0.09
CA PHE A 391 -12.35 -0.89 -0.74
C PHE A 391 -11.22 0.10 -1.01
N VAL A 392 -11.14 0.56 -2.26
CA VAL A 392 -10.36 1.73 -2.67
C VAL A 392 -11.28 2.83 -3.22
N HIS A 393 -11.17 3.97 -2.56
CA HIS A 393 -11.71 5.30 -2.82
C HIS A 393 -10.98 6.04 -3.95
N VAL A 394 -11.55 6.44 -5.07
CA VAL A 394 -10.92 7.43 -5.98
C VAL A 394 -11.83 8.65 -6.12
N PHE A 395 -11.29 9.85 -5.93
CA PHE A 395 -12.04 11.11 -5.97
C PHE A 395 -11.46 12.06 -7.01
N ASP A 396 -12.34 12.74 -7.73
CA ASP A 396 -12.00 13.83 -8.64
C ASP A 396 -11.83 15.15 -7.86
N THR A 397 -10.62 15.71 -7.85
CA THR A 397 -10.31 16.95 -7.12
C THR A 397 -10.86 18.22 -7.78
N GLU A 398 -10.92 18.31 -9.12
CA GLU A 398 -11.44 19.48 -9.85
C GLU A 398 -12.96 19.61 -9.70
N SER A 399 -13.67 18.50 -9.53
CA SER A 399 -15.10 18.48 -9.21
C SER A 399 -15.41 18.96 -7.78
N GLY A 400 -14.41 19.47 -7.05
CA GLY A 400 -14.53 19.78 -5.63
C GLY A 400 -14.77 18.53 -4.79
N TYR A 401 -14.18 17.39 -5.20
CA TYR A 401 -14.37 16.08 -4.58
C TYR A 401 -15.84 15.62 -4.56
N GLY A 402 -16.65 16.09 -5.52
CA GLY A 402 -18.06 15.74 -5.64
C GLY A 402 -18.30 14.43 -6.38
N SER A 403 -17.36 14.03 -7.25
CA SER A 403 -17.42 12.78 -7.99
C SER A 403 -16.29 11.82 -7.57
N GLY A 404 -16.58 10.53 -7.62
CA GLY A 404 -15.60 9.49 -7.35
C GLY A 404 -15.98 8.13 -7.93
N GLN A 405 -15.11 7.18 -7.68
CA GLN A 405 -15.22 5.77 -8.02
C GLN A 405 -14.91 4.95 -6.77
N GLU A 406 -15.69 3.90 -6.52
CA GLU A 406 -15.38 2.87 -5.52
C GLU A 406 -14.89 1.63 -6.25
N ILE A 407 -13.69 1.16 -5.90
CA ILE A 407 -13.13 -0.10 -6.37
C ILE A 407 -13.42 -1.14 -5.28
N ASP A 408 -14.25 -2.12 -5.63
CA ASP A 408 -14.78 -3.17 -4.75
C ASP A 408 -14.04 -4.49 -5.01
N VAL A 409 -13.16 -4.87 -4.08
CA VAL A 409 -12.25 -6.03 -4.13
C VAL A 409 -12.37 -6.85 -2.85
N PHE A 410 -11.75 -8.03 -2.79
CA PHE A 410 -11.71 -8.87 -1.60
C PHE A 410 -10.28 -9.14 -1.17
N GLY A 411 -9.99 -8.95 0.13
CA GLY A 411 -8.68 -9.18 0.73
C GLY A 411 -8.07 -7.91 1.31
N GLU A 412 -6.96 -8.05 2.03
CA GLU A 412 -6.26 -6.90 2.60
C GLU A 412 -5.59 -6.07 1.51
N ILE A 413 -5.63 -4.75 1.63
CA ILE A 413 -5.01 -3.85 0.65
C ILE A 413 -3.62 -3.47 1.16
N GLY A 414 -2.57 -4.12 0.66
CA GLY A 414 -1.18 -3.89 1.09
C GLY A 414 -0.59 -2.56 0.64
N GLY A 415 -1.21 -1.91 -0.34
CA GLY A 415 -0.87 -0.54 -0.75
C GLY A 415 -1.54 -0.13 -2.04
N ILE A 416 -1.56 1.19 -2.28
CA ILE A 416 -2.07 1.82 -3.49
C ILE A 416 -1.03 2.80 -4.03
N SER A 417 -0.91 2.91 -5.36
CA SER A 417 0.02 3.85 -5.98
C SER A 417 -0.48 4.28 -7.35
N PHE A 418 -0.54 5.59 -7.57
CA PHE A 418 -0.63 6.12 -8.93
C PHE A 418 0.74 6.05 -9.59
N SER A 419 0.78 5.79 -10.89
CA SER A 419 1.99 6.04 -11.67
C SER A 419 2.34 7.53 -11.65
N PRO A 420 3.62 7.91 -11.74
CA PRO A 420 4.03 9.32 -11.69
C PRO A 420 3.41 10.23 -12.77
N ASP A 421 3.00 9.66 -13.90
CA ASP A 421 2.30 10.33 -14.99
C ASP A 421 0.77 10.40 -14.80
N SER A 422 0.25 9.90 -13.67
CA SER A 422 -1.19 9.79 -13.36
C SER A 422 -1.99 8.92 -14.34
N GLU A 423 -1.35 8.09 -15.18
CA GLU A 423 -2.04 7.27 -16.18
C GLU A 423 -2.47 5.89 -15.69
N ALA A 424 -1.88 5.39 -14.61
CA ALA A 424 -2.23 4.12 -14.01
C ALA A 424 -2.44 4.25 -12.49
N LEU A 425 -3.31 3.40 -11.96
CA LEU A 425 -3.50 3.16 -10.54
C LEU A 425 -3.28 1.68 -10.27
N PHE A 426 -2.42 1.38 -9.30
CA PHE A 426 -2.14 0.03 -8.84
C PHE A 426 -2.71 -0.20 -7.46
N VAL A 427 -3.33 -1.36 -7.26
CA VAL A 427 -3.84 -1.82 -5.96
C VAL A 427 -3.26 -3.20 -5.66
N GLY A 428 -2.53 -3.30 -4.55
CA GLY A 428 -1.95 -4.56 -4.09
C GLY A 428 -2.86 -5.26 -3.11
N ILE A 429 -3.26 -6.48 -3.43
CA ILE A 429 -4.10 -7.32 -2.58
C ILE A 429 -3.24 -8.38 -1.90
N SER A 430 -3.21 -8.35 -0.57
CA SER A 430 -2.63 -9.38 0.28
C SER A 430 -3.75 -10.33 0.68
N ASP A 431 -3.74 -11.51 0.06
CA ASP A 431 -4.66 -12.60 0.36
C ASP A 431 -3.96 -13.93 0.07
N ARG A 432 -4.28 -14.96 0.86
CA ARG A 432 -3.63 -16.28 0.77
C ARG A 432 -3.84 -16.93 -0.61
N THR A 433 -5.05 -16.77 -1.16
CA THR A 433 -5.50 -17.48 -2.36
C THR A 433 -5.54 -16.56 -3.56
N TYR A 434 -6.10 -15.36 -3.39
CA TYR A 434 -6.33 -14.36 -4.44
C TYR A 434 -5.41 -13.14 -4.34
N GLY A 435 -4.34 -13.25 -3.55
CA GLY A 435 -3.29 -12.23 -3.48
C GLY A 435 -2.76 -11.92 -4.88
N SER A 436 -2.72 -10.63 -5.20
CA SER A 436 -2.54 -10.15 -6.57
C SER A 436 -2.23 -8.66 -6.64
N VAL A 437 -1.89 -8.18 -7.84
CA VAL A 437 -1.81 -6.76 -8.16
C VAL A 437 -2.81 -6.45 -9.27
N LEU A 438 -3.69 -5.50 -8.98
CA LEU A 438 -4.65 -4.94 -9.92
C LEU A 438 -4.07 -3.66 -10.54
N GLU A 439 -4.18 -3.55 -11.85
CA GLU A 439 -3.78 -2.39 -12.66
C GLU A 439 -5.04 -1.77 -13.28
N PHE A 440 -5.18 -0.47 -13.11
CA PHE A 440 -6.24 0.33 -13.72
C PHE A 440 -5.63 1.46 -14.54
N ASN A 441 -6.22 1.77 -15.69
CA ASN A 441 -5.79 2.88 -16.53
C ASN A 441 -6.74 4.07 -16.36
N ARG A 442 -6.18 5.29 -16.35
CA ARG A 442 -6.97 6.52 -16.32
C ARG A 442 -7.91 6.57 -17.53
N ARG A 443 -9.17 6.89 -17.26
CA ARG A 443 -10.15 7.14 -18.31
C ARG A 443 -10.07 8.59 -18.77
N HIS A 444 -9.74 8.80 -20.03
CA HIS A 444 -9.74 10.11 -20.65
C HIS A 444 -11.12 10.43 -21.24
N ARG A 445 -11.82 11.43 -20.70
CA ARG A 445 -13.05 11.96 -21.31
C ARG A 445 -12.67 13.06 -22.30
N ASN A 446 -12.48 12.68 -23.55
CA ASN A 446 -12.26 13.64 -24.63
C ASN A 446 -13.58 14.31 -25.01
N GLN A 447 -13.91 15.42 -24.35
CA GLN A 447 -15.15 16.20 -24.62
C GLN A 447 -15.30 16.59 -26.10
N TYR A 448 -14.20 16.71 -26.86
CA TYR A 448 -14.24 17.08 -28.28
C TYR A 448 -14.87 16.02 -29.20
N LEU A 449 -14.81 14.74 -28.82
CA LEU A 449 -15.45 13.65 -29.58
C LEU A 449 -16.95 13.54 -29.29
N GLU A 450 -17.38 13.96 -28.10
CA GLU A 450 -18.80 13.98 -27.72
C GLU A 450 -19.54 15.19 -28.28
N SER A 451 -18.85 16.24 -28.75
CA SER A 451 -19.45 17.40 -29.40
C SER A 451 -19.60 17.26 -30.93
N MET A 452 -19.22 16.12 -31.52
CA MET A 452 -19.37 15.86 -32.96
C MET A 452 -20.60 15.01 -33.31
N PHE A 453 -21.48 14.73 -32.35
CA PHE A 453 -22.73 14.01 -32.58
C PHE A 453 -23.94 14.72 -31.99
#